data_AF-A0A2V8N5P8-F1
#
_entry.id   AF-A0A2V8N5P8-F1
#
_cell.length_a   1.000
_cell.length_b   1.000
_cell.length_c   1.000
_cell.angle_alpha   90.00
_cell.angle_beta   90.00
_cell.angle_gamma   90.00
#
_symmetry.space_group_name_H-M   'P 1'
#
loop_
_entity.id
_entity.type
_entity.pdbx_description
1 polymer ?
#
loop_
_entity_poly.entity_id
_entity_poly.type
_entity_poly.pdbx_seq_one_letter_code
_entity_poly.pdbx_strand_id
1 'polypeptide(L)'
;LSSRSARFGYPEVKIGFVPAMVMAILRRNVSEKRAFELISRGAMIDAEEAERIGLVNQVFDDDKFEAEVEAYVTGFETVSRSAVMLSKRLLYNMDGMTFDTALQSGVDVNTIARMTEDCQKGIAQFLKK
;
A
#
# COMPACT_ATOMS: atom_id res chain seq x y z
N LEU A 1 5.01 -7.33 2.00
CA LEU A 1 5.60 -8.67 1.84
C LEU A 1 6.08 -9.10 3.21
N SER A 2 5.93 -10.36 3.56
CA SER A 2 6.31 -10.89 4.88
C SER A 2 6.87 -12.29 4.74
N SER A 3 7.82 -12.65 5.60
CA SER A 3 8.14 -14.06 5.85
C SER A 3 6.98 -14.71 6.61
N ARG A 4 6.83 -16.03 6.49
CA ARG A 4 5.75 -16.79 7.13
C ARG A 4 5.87 -16.79 8.66
N SER A 5 7.09 -16.77 9.19
CA SER A 5 7.33 -16.72 10.65
C SER A 5 7.07 -15.35 11.30
N ALA A 6 6.90 -14.28 10.51
CA ALA A 6 6.72 -12.94 11.04
C ALA A 6 5.46 -12.82 11.92
N ARG A 7 5.50 -11.87 12.85
CA ARG A 7 4.42 -11.55 13.78
C ARG A 7 4.14 -10.05 13.74
N PHE A 8 2.86 -9.68 13.76
CA PHE A 8 2.40 -8.30 13.69
C PHE A 8 1.47 -7.97 14.85
N GLY A 9 1.51 -6.75 15.39
CA GLY A 9 0.60 -6.35 16.45
C GLY A 9 0.91 -4.95 16.98
N TYR A 10 0.01 -4.47 17.85
CA TYR A 10 0.08 -3.17 18.51
C TYR A 10 -0.01 -3.36 20.04
N PRO A 11 1.07 -3.85 20.70
CA PRO A 11 1.04 -4.27 22.10
C PRO A 11 1.01 -3.10 23.10
N GLU A 12 1.07 -1.85 22.65
CA GLU A 12 1.23 -0.65 23.48
C GLU A 12 0.16 -0.54 24.58
N VAL A 13 -1.08 -0.97 24.30
CA VAL A 13 -2.16 -0.95 25.30
C VAL A 13 -1.87 -1.80 26.53
N LYS A 14 -1.01 -2.83 26.41
CA LYS A 14 -0.60 -3.69 27.55
C LYS A 14 0.25 -2.94 28.57
N ILE A 15 0.85 -1.82 28.19
CA ILE A 15 1.63 -0.94 29.07
C ILE A 15 0.93 0.40 29.32
N GLY A 16 -0.37 0.49 28.98
CA GLY A 16 -1.14 1.74 29.12
C GLY A 16 -0.79 2.82 28.10
N PHE A 17 -0.10 2.47 27.00
CA PHE A 17 0.26 3.41 25.95
C PHE A 17 -0.70 3.32 24.77
N VAL A 18 -1.08 4.48 24.22
CA VAL A 18 -2.05 4.56 23.11
C VAL A 18 -1.32 4.46 21.77
N PRO A 19 -1.66 3.52 20.88
CA PRO A 19 -1.13 3.45 19.52
C PRO A 19 -1.69 4.57 18.62
N ALA A 20 -1.39 5.83 18.95
CA ALA A 20 -2.08 7.01 18.41
C ALA A 20 -1.77 7.24 16.92
N MET A 21 -0.51 7.50 16.57
CA MET A 21 -0.15 7.87 15.19
C MET A 21 -0.33 6.72 14.20
N VAL A 22 -0.07 5.49 14.64
CA VAL A 22 -0.24 4.29 13.81
C VAL A 22 -1.71 4.04 13.45
N MET A 23 -2.67 4.54 14.23
CA MET A 23 -4.10 4.37 13.96
C MET A 23 -4.54 5.05 12.66
N ALA A 24 -3.93 6.19 12.32
CA ALA A 24 -4.16 6.86 11.04
C ALA A 24 -3.75 5.98 9.86
N ILE A 25 -2.68 5.19 10.01
CA ILE A 25 -2.18 4.30 8.97
C ILE A 25 -2.98 2.99 8.95
N LEU A 26 -3.21 2.38 10.11
CA LEU A 26 -3.88 1.08 10.24
C LEU A 26 -5.31 1.10 9.68
N ARG A 27 -6.09 2.16 9.95
CA ARG A 27 -7.45 2.31 9.40
C ARG A 27 -7.50 2.37 7.87
N ARG A 28 -6.39 2.71 7.21
CA ARG A 28 -6.29 2.72 5.73
C ARG A 28 -5.97 1.34 5.16
N ASN A 29 -5.37 0.46 5.95
CA ASN A 29 -4.92 -0.86 5.49
C ASN A 29 -5.95 -1.97 5.78
N VAL A 30 -6.66 -1.87 6.90
CA VAL A 30 -7.62 -2.91 7.32
C VAL A 30 -8.97 -2.30 7.69
N SER A 31 -10.02 -3.13 7.74
CA SER A 31 -11.33 -2.66 8.18
C SER A 31 -11.30 -2.08 9.59
N GLU A 32 -12.18 -1.14 9.89
CA GLU A 32 -12.29 -0.52 11.21
C GLU A 32 -12.41 -1.55 12.34
N LYS A 33 -13.18 -2.62 12.12
CA LYS A 33 -13.33 -3.72 13.09
C LYS A 33 -12.00 -4.42 13.37
N ARG A 34 -11.21 -4.72 12.34
CA ARG A 34 -9.89 -5.35 12.50
C ARG A 34 -8.87 -4.41 13.11
N ALA A 35 -8.88 -3.15 12.70
CA ALA A 35 -8.02 -2.12 13.28
C ALA A 35 -8.25 -2.02 14.80
N PHE A 36 -9.52 -1.89 15.22
CA PHE A 36 -9.87 -1.79 16.63
C PHE A 36 -9.54 -3.06 17.42
N GLU A 37 -9.77 -4.26 16.86
CA GLU A 37 -9.38 -5.51 17.52
C GLU A 37 -7.88 -5.58 17.78
N LEU A 38 -7.04 -5.27 16.79
CA LEU A 38 -5.58 -5.33 16.91
C LEU A 38 -5.06 -4.37 17.99
N ILE A 39 -5.50 -3.12 17.95
CA ILE A 39 -5.02 -2.09 18.88
C ILE A 39 -5.60 -2.23 20.29
N SER A 40 -6.82 -2.74 20.45
CA SER A 40 -7.44 -2.88 21.78
C SER A 40 -7.01 -4.14 22.53
N ARG A 41 -6.76 -5.25 21.82
CA ARG A 41 -6.30 -6.50 22.45
C ARG A 41 -4.79 -6.50 22.70
N GLY A 42 -4.02 -5.73 21.94
CA GLY A 42 -2.55 -5.77 21.95
C GLY A 42 -1.97 -7.16 21.67
N ALA A 43 -2.73 -8.03 21.01
CA ALA A 43 -2.32 -9.37 20.63
C ALA A 43 -1.46 -9.33 19.36
N MET A 44 -0.56 -10.31 19.23
CA MET A 44 0.18 -10.53 17.99
C MET A 44 -0.63 -11.47 17.09
N ILE A 45 -0.63 -11.20 15.80
CA ILE A 45 -1.12 -12.09 14.73
C ILE A 45 0.07 -12.61 13.93
N ASP A 46 -0.11 -13.77 13.28
CA ASP A 46 0.88 -14.30 12.34
C ASP A 46 0.77 -13.64 10.95
N ALA A 47 1.71 -13.97 10.07
CA ALA A 47 1.78 -13.41 8.73
C ALA A 47 0.56 -13.76 7.86
N GLU A 48 0.02 -14.98 8.00
CA GLU A 48 -1.15 -15.44 7.23
C GLU A 48 -2.41 -14.66 7.60
N GLU A 49 -2.66 -14.46 8.91
CA GLU A 49 -3.76 -13.61 9.35
C GLU A 49 -3.55 -12.16 8.92
N ALA A 50 -2.31 -11.65 8.99
CA ALA A 50 -1.98 -10.29 8.55
C ALA A 50 -2.26 -10.08 7.04
N GLU A 51 -1.96 -11.06 6.21
CA GLU A 51 -2.32 -11.05 4.80
C GLU A 51 -3.83 -11.10 4.60
N ARG A 52 -4.51 -12.03 5.28
CA ARG A 52 -5.95 -12.23 5.16
C ARG A 52 -6.77 -10.98 5.51
N ILE A 53 -6.29 -10.14 6.43
CA ILE A 53 -6.97 -8.90 6.81
C ILE A 53 -6.53 -7.67 6.00
N GLY A 54 -5.57 -7.81 5.09
CA GLY A 54 -5.05 -6.73 4.23
C GLY A 54 -3.93 -5.89 4.86
N LEU A 55 -3.35 -6.32 5.98
CA LEU A 55 -2.20 -5.64 6.59
C LEU A 55 -0.89 -5.95 5.83
N VAL A 56 -0.79 -7.14 5.26
CA VAL A 56 0.34 -7.61 4.43
C VAL A 56 -0.18 -7.95 3.04
N ASN A 57 0.58 -7.58 1.99
CA ASN A 57 0.15 -7.88 0.61
C ASN A 57 0.31 -9.35 0.23
N GLN A 58 1.43 -9.98 0.63
CA GLN A 58 1.78 -11.37 0.32
C GLN A 58 2.71 -11.95 1.41
N VAL A 59 2.55 -13.24 1.68
CA VAL A 59 3.39 -14.04 2.59
C VAL A 59 4.19 -15.07 1.81
N PHE A 60 5.48 -15.15 2.12
CA PHE A 60 6.43 -16.06 1.49
C PHE A 60 7.03 -17.02 2.53
N ASP A 61 7.46 -18.20 2.07
CA ASP A 61 8.18 -19.14 2.92
C ASP A 61 9.52 -18.54 3.35
N ASP A 62 9.92 -18.78 4.60
CA ASP A 62 11.10 -18.15 5.20
C ASP A 62 12.40 -18.46 4.41
N ASP A 63 12.51 -19.67 3.85
CA ASP A 63 13.66 -20.13 3.07
C ASP A 63 13.71 -19.54 1.65
N LYS A 64 12.62 -18.96 1.18
CA LYS A 64 12.48 -18.36 -0.17
C LYS A 64 12.26 -16.85 -0.15
N PHE A 65 12.06 -16.26 1.04
CA PHE A 65 11.64 -14.87 1.21
C PHE A 65 12.43 -13.89 0.35
N GLU A 66 13.76 -13.93 0.39
CA GLU A 66 14.60 -13.00 -0.39
C GLU A 66 14.40 -13.13 -1.90
N ALA A 67 14.35 -14.36 -2.42
CA ALA A 67 14.16 -14.61 -3.84
C ALA A 67 12.76 -14.19 -4.32
N GLU A 68 11.73 -14.43 -3.52
CA GLU A 68 10.35 -14.03 -3.86
C GLU A 68 10.13 -12.52 -3.73
N VAL A 69 10.77 -11.86 -2.75
CA VAL A 69 10.78 -10.40 -2.64
C VAL A 69 11.46 -9.78 -3.85
N GLU A 70 12.62 -10.28 -4.26
CA GLU A 70 13.31 -9.80 -5.47
C GLU A 70 12.39 -9.92 -6.69
N ALA A 71 11.81 -11.10 -6.92
CA ALA A 71 10.89 -11.32 -8.04
C ALA A 71 9.68 -10.37 -8.01
N TYR A 72 9.12 -10.09 -6.82
CA TYR A 72 8.04 -9.13 -6.65
C TYR A 72 8.47 -7.71 -7.02
N VAL A 73 9.67 -7.30 -6.59
CA VAL A 73 10.19 -5.95 -6.84
C VAL A 73 10.58 -5.75 -8.30
N THR A 74 11.16 -6.76 -8.97
CA THR A 74 11.51 -6.71 -10.40
C THR A 74 10.29 -6.39 -11.28
N GLY A 75 9.07 -6.76 -10.85
CA GLY A 75 7.84 -6.38 -11.56
C GLY A 75 7.71 -4.87 -11.78
N PHE A 76 8.22 -4.05 -10.86
CA PHE A 76 8.18 -2.58 -10.98
C PHE A 76 9.17 -2.00 -11.99
N GLU A 77 10.16 -2.76 -12.47
CA GLU A 77 11.09 -2.29 -13.50
C GLU A 77 10.40 -2.05 -14.84
N THR A 78 9.26 -2.71 -15.05
CA THR A 78 8.50 -2.64 -16.31
C THR A 78 7.43 -1.56 -16.33
N VAL A 79 7.23 -0.81 -15.23
CA VAL A 79 6.21 0.23 -15.14
C VAL A 79 6.84 1.62 -15.06
N SER A 80 6.10 2.64 -15.50
CA SER A 80 6.57 4.03 -15.46
C SER A 80 6.75 4.51 -14.02
N ARG A 81 7.96 4.99 -13.71
CA ARG A 81 8.27 5.60 -12.41
C ARG A 81 7.43 6.85 -12.17
N SER A 82 7.29 7.72 -13.18
CA SER A 82 6.49 8.94 -13.04
C SER A 82 5.01 8.61 -12.77
N ALA A 83 4.46 7.63 -13.47
CA ALA A 83 3.09 7.17 -13.27
C ALA A 83 2.88 6.61 -11.86
N VAL A 84 3.75 5.70 -11.39
CA VAL A 84 3.65 5.14 -10.03
C VAL A 84 3.71 6.24 -8.97
N MET A 85 4.62 7.21 -9.10
CA MET A 85 4.73 8.32 -8.15
C MET A 85 3.47 9.20 -8.13
N LEU A 86 2.97 9.59 -9.31
CA LEU A 86 1.77 10.41 -9.44
C LEU A 86 0.53 9.69 -8.90
N SER A 87 0.37 8.40 -9.24
CA SER A 87 -0.71 7.55 -8.73
C SER A 87 -0.67 7.43 -7.20
N LYS A 88 0.50 7.17 -6.62
CA LYS A 88 0.67 7.07 -5.17
C LYS A 88 0.28 8.38 -4.48
N ARG A 89 0.75 9.51 -5.01
CA ARG A 89 0.45 10.82 -4.44
C ARG A 89 -1.04 11.16 -4.52
N LEU A 90 -1.66 10.91 -5.67
CA LEU A 90 -3.10 11.11 -5.85
C LEU A 90 -3.91 10.27 -4.87
N LEU A 91 -3.61 8.97 -4.76
CA LEU A 91 -4.32 8.03 -3.88
C LEU A 91 -4.32 8.51 -2.42
N TYR A 92 -3.16 8.89 -1.89
CA TYR A 92 -3.07 9.31 -0.48
C TYR A 92 -3.63 10.71 -0.22
N ASN A 93 -3.64 11.59 -1.22
CA ASN A 93 -4.22 12.92 -1.10
C ASN A 93 -5.75 12.92 -1.15
N MET A 94 -6.37 11.86 -1.68
CA MET A 94 -7.83 11.75 -1.75
C MET A 94 -8.51 11.53 -0.38
N ASP A 95 -7.74 11.26 0.68
CA ASP A 95 -8.31 11.03 1.99
C ASP A 95 -9.10 12.25 2.49
N GLY A 96 -10.35 12.02 2.88
CA GLY A 96 -11.27 13.07 3.33
C GLY A 96 -11.84 13.98 2.22
N MET A 97 -11.49 13.76 0.95
CA MET A 97 -12.09 14.50 -0.17
C MET A 97 -13.52 14.00 -0.48
N THR A 98 -14.37 14.89 -0.97
CA THR A 98 -15.63 14.47 -1.62
C THR A 98 -15.33 13.78 -2.95
N PHE A 99 -16.29 13.01 -3.45
CA PHE A 99 -16.16 12.36 -4.76
C PHE A 99 -15.83 13.36 -5.87
N ASP A 100 -16.54 14.49 -5.95
CA ASP A 100 -16.32 15.49 -7.00
C ASP A 100 -14.91 16.11 -6.92
N THR A 101 -14.42 16.41 -5.71
CA THR A 101 -13.06 16.94 -5.53
C THR A 101 -11.98 15.91 -5.84
N ALA A 102 -12.20 14.64 -5.46
CA ALA A 102 -11.29 13.54 -5.81
C ALA A 102 -11.25 13.31 -7.34
N LEU A 103 -12.40 13.39 -8.01
CA LEU A 103 -12.50 13.28 -9.46
C LEU A 103 -11.75 14.41 -10.15
N GLN A 104 -11.94 15.66 -9.72
CA GLN A 104 -11.21 16.81 -10.26
C GLN A 104 -9.70 16.68 -10.06
N SER A 105 -9.26 16.25 -8.86
CA SER A 105 -7.84 15.97 -8.60
C SER A 105 -7.28 14.90 -9.55
N GLY A 106 -8.09 13.90 -9.91
CA GLY A 106 -7.75 12.90 -10.90
C GLY A 106 -7.56 13.49 -12.30
N VAL A 107 -8.42 14.43 -12.73
CA VAL A 107 -8.28 15.15 -14.01
C VAL A 107 -6.98 15.94 -14.05
N ASP A 108 -6.64 16.65 -12.98
CA ASP A 108 -5.44 17.48 -12.91
C ASP A 108 -4.17 16.62 -12.98
N VAL A 109 -4.11 15.56 -12.17
CA VAL A 109 -2.97 14.61 -12.19
C VAL A 109 -2.85 13.89 -13.51
N ASN A 110 -3.97 13.54 -14.15
CA ASN A 110 -3.97 12.91 -15.46
C ASN A 110 -3.40 13.85 -16.55
N THR A 111 -3.75 15.12 -16.50
CA THR A 111 -3.18 16.15 -17.39
C THR A 111 -1.68 16.25 -17.20
N ILE A 112 -1.21 16.30 -15.94
CA ILE A 112 0.23 16.31 -15.62
C ILE A 112 0.92 15.04 -16.13
N ALA A 113 0.33 13.86 -15.90
CA ALA A 113 0.90 12.57 -16.32
C ALA A 113 1.14 12.51 -17.83
N ARG A 114 0.22 13.04 -18.64
CA ARG A 114 0.34 13.12 -20.10
C ARG A 114 1.51 13.98 -20.59
N MET A 115 1.96 14.92 -19.76
CA MET A 115 3.12 15.78 -20.06
C MET A 115 4.45 15.13 -19.66
N THR A 116 4.43 13.97 -18.99
CA THR A 116 5.67 13.25 -18.62
C THR A 116 6.30 12.55 -19.82
N GLU A 117 7.63 12.49 -19.84
CA GLU A 117 8.36 11.74 -20.87
C GLU A 117 7.96 10.26 -20.90
N ASP A 118 7.78 9.63 -19.74
CA ASP A 118 7.38 8.22 -19.63
C ASP A 118 6.05 7.97 -20.37
N CYS A 119 5.05 8.85 -20.17
CA CYS A 119 3.76 8.71 -20.83
C CYS A 119 3.88 8.87 -22.35
N GLN A 120 4.62 9.87 -22.81
CA GLN A 120 4.85 10.12 -24.23
C GLN A 120 5.58 8.94 -24.91
N LYS A 121 6.64 8.43 -24.27
CA LYS A 121 7.39 7.24 -24.73
C LYS A 121 6.51 6.00 -24.75
N GLY A 122 5.73 5.77 -23.68
CA GLY A 122 4.81 4.64 -23.56
C GLY A 122 3.74 4.64 -24.65
N ILE A 123 3.10 5.78 -24.92
CA ILE A 123 2.14 5.93 -26.02
C ILE A 123 2.80 5.66 -27.37
N ALA A 124 3.98 6.25 -27.63
CA ALA A 124 4.68 6.04 -28.89
C ALA A 124 5.08 4.58 -29.10
N GLN A 125 5.49 3.86 -28.05
CA GLN A 125 5.80 2.43 -28.11
C GLN A 125 4.54 1.58 -28.34
N PHE A 126 3.43 1.93 -27.69
CA PHE A 126 2.14 1.25 -27.86
C PHE A 126 1.61 1.36 -29.30
N LEU A 127 1.71 2.56 -29.91
CA LEU A 127 1.22 2.82 -31.27
C LEU A 127 2.11 2.25 -32.39
N LYS A 128 3.33 1.79 -32.08
CA LYS A 128 4.25 1.14 -33.04
C LYS A 128 4.03 -0.37 -33.17
N LYS A 129 3.16 -0.94 -32.34
CA LYS A 129 2.66 -2.31 -32.48
C LYS A 129 1.43 -2.32 -33.37
#